data_AF-A0A2E6VRM7-F1
#
_entry.id   AF-A0A2E6VRM7-F1
#
_cell.length_a   1.000
_cell.length_b   1.000
_cell.length_c   1.000
_cell.angle_alpha   90.00
_cell.angle_beta   90.00
_cell.angle_gamma   90.00
#
_symmetry.space_group_name_H-M   'P 1'
#
loop_
_entity.id
_entity.type
_entity.pdbx_description
1 polymer ?
#
loop_
_entity_poly.entity_id
_entity_poly.type
_entity_poly.pdbx_seq_one_letter_code
_entity_poly.pdbx_strand_id
1 'polypeptide(L)'
;MARVTVEDCLEQIPNRFALVLLASSRTRQLMKGSRSLVDHQRNKEPVMALREVADKKVYFDRPVNDVLDKTVSQLQADFEALHASEY
;
A
#
# COMPACT_ATOMS: atom_id res chain seq x y z
N MET A 1 -22.86 -5.58 2.99
CA MET A 1 -21.60 -4.90 2.62
C MET A 1 -20.91 -4.54 3.91
N ALA A 2 -19.92 -5.31 4.35
CA ALA A 2 -19.18 -4.95 5.55
C ALA A 2 -18.29 -3.74 5.20
N ARG A 3 -18.59 -2.59 5.79
CA ARG A 3 -17.85 -1.35 5.61
C ARG A 3 -16.48 -1.52 6.26
N VAL A 4 -15.40 -1.39 5.48
CA VAL A 4 -14.04 -1.20 6.03
C VAL A 4 -13.81 0.30 6.14
N THR A 5 -13.28 0.76 7.26
CA THR A 5 -12.96 2.18 7.46
C THR A 5 -11.45 2.39 7.36
N VAL A 6 -11.03 3.63 7.08
CA VAL A 6 -9.60 3.94 6.99
C VAL A 6 -9.00 3.90 8.40
N GLU A 7 -9.80 4.23 9.40
CA GLU A 7 -9.49 4.20 10.82
C GLU A 7 -8.99 2.80 11.25
N ASP A 8 -9.69 1.73 10.83
CA ASP A 8 -9.29 0.34 11.10
C ASP A 8 -7.89 0.02 10.56
N CYS A 9 -7.53 0.61 9.40
CA CYS A 9 -6.21 0.43 8.80
C CYS A 9 -5.13 1.25 9.51
N LEU A 10 -5.48 2.45 10.00
CA LEU A 10 -4.56 3.35 10.69
C LEU A 10 -4.16 2.85 12.08
N GLU A 11 -4.96 1.99 12.71
CA GLU A 11 -4.55 1.26 13.93
C GLU A 11 -3.33 0.36 13.69
N GLN A 12 -3.16 -0.14 12.46
CA GLN A 12 -2.01 -0.99 12.10
C GLN A 12 -0.87 -0.16 11.48
N ILE A 13 -1.21 0.83 10.66
CA ILE A 13 -0.25 1.65 9.93
C ILE A 13 -0.61 3.12 10.15
N PRO A 14 -0.07 3.78 11.19
CA PRO A 14 -0.47 5.13 11.56
C PRO A 14 -0.10 6.18 10.49
N ASN A 15 0.87 5.87 9.63
CA ASN A 15 1.24 6.73 8.51
C ASN A 15 0.35 6.48 7.29
N ARG A 16 -0.42 7.51 6.92
CA ARG A 16 -1.36 7.47 5.79
C ARG A 16 -0.68 7.23 4.44
N PHE A 17 0.49 7.80 4.20
CA PHE A 17 1.23 7.60 2.95
C PHE A 17 1.73 6.16 2.84
N ALA A 18 2.26 5.62 3.93
CA ALA A 18 2.70 4.23 3.99
C ALA A 18 1.52 3.26 3.78
N LEU A 19 0.37 3.54 4.39
CA LEU A 19 -0.86 2.78 4.15
C LEU A 19 -1.23 2.77 2.65
N VAL A 20 -1.23 3.93 2.00
CA VAL A 20 -1.54 4.04 0.57
C VAL A 20 -0.53 3.25 -0.28
N LEU A 21 0.76 3.32 0.03
CA LEU A 21 1.80 2.58 -0.68
C LEU A 21 1.62 1.06 -0.55
N LEU A 22 1.37 0.57 0.67
CA LEU A 22 1.15 -0.85 0.94
C LEU A 22 -0.12 -1.35 0.24
N ALA A 23 -1.23 -0.65 0.43
CA ALA A 23 -2.52 -1.01 -0.16
C ALA A 23 -2.46 -1.00 -1.69
N SER A 24 -1.79 -0.01 -2.29
CA SER A 24 -1.59 0.06 -3.74
C SER A 24 -0.75 -1.11 -4.26
N SER A 25 0.34 -1.43 -3.56
CA SER A 25 1.20 -2.57 -3.90
C SER A 25 0.41 -3.89 -3.83
N ARG A 26 -0.33 -4.09 -2.75
CA ARG A 26 -1.15 -5.29 -2.55
C ARG A 26 -2.29 -5.39 -3.56
N THR A 27 -2.94 -4.27 -3.89
CA THR A 27 -3.96 -4.20 -4.93
C THR A 27 -3.43 -4.72 -6.26
N ARG A 28 -2.23 -4.30 -6.67
CA ARG A 28 -1.59 -4.79 -7.91
C ARG A 28 -1.34 -6.30 -7.86
N GLN A 29 -1.00 -6.86 -6.71
CA GLN A 29 -0.84 -8.31 -6.55
C GLN A 29 -2.17 -9.05 -6.75
N LEU A 30 -3.24 -8.55 -6.12
CA LEU A 30 -4.60 -9.11 -6.26
C LEU A 30 -5.08 -9.03 -7.72
N MET A 31 -4.86 -7.89 -8.39
CA MET A 31 -5.20 -7.72 -9.81
C MET A 31 -4.40 -8.68 -10.73
N LYS A 32 -3.20 -9.10 -10.32
CA LYS A 32 -2.40 -10.12 -11.01
C LYS A 32 -2.85 -11.56 -10.71
N GLY A 33 -3.95 -11.75 -9.97
CA GLY A 33 -4.48 -13.07 -9.62
C GLY A 33 -3.94 -13.66 -8.33
N SER A 34 -3.26 -12.87 -7.49
CA SER A 34 -2.85 -13.36 -6.16
C SER A 34 -4.09 -13.68 -5.31
N ARG A 35 -4.02 -14.77 -4.56
CA ARG A 35 -5.10 -15.17 -3.66
C ARG A 35 -5.32 -14.12 -2.56
N SER A 36 -6.59 -13.83 -2.27
CA SER A 36 -6.94 -12.99 -1.13
C SER A 36 -6.83 -13.75 0.21
N LEU A 37 -6.41 -13.04 1.24
CA LEU A 37 -6.20 -13.55 2.60
C LEU A 37 -7.40 -13.31 3.53
N VAL A 38 -8.41 -12.58 3.05
CA VAL A 38 -9.68 -12.34 3.74
C VAL A 38 -10.82 -12.84 2.87
N ASP A 39 -11.96 -13.11 3.50
CA ASP A 39 -13.07 -13.75 2.81
C ASP A 39 -13.61 -12.89 1.66
N HIS A 40 -13.92 -13.54 0.54
CA HIS A 40 -14.35 -12.87 -0.68
C HIS A 40 -15.82 -12.41 -0.57
N GLN A 41 -16.02 -11.30 0.13
CA GLN A 41 -17.17 -10.44 -0.15
C GLN A 41 -16.98 -9.83 -1.55
N ARG A 42 -18.08 -9.49 -2.26
CA ARG A 42 -18.09 -8.85 -3.60
C ARG A 42 -17.43 -7.44 -3.60
N ASN A 43 -16.17 -7.35 -3.21
CA ASN A 43 -15.39 -6.13 -3.12
C ASN A 43 -14.30 -6.14 -4.19
N LYS A 44 -14.01 -4.97 -4.74
CA LYS A 44 -12.89 -4.80 -5.69
C LYS A 44 -11.55 -4.94 -4.95
N GLU A 45 -10.51 -5.23 -5.71
CA GLU A 45 -9.14 -5.46 -5.24
C GLU A 45 -8.60 -4.37 -4.29
N PRO A 46 -8.84 -3.05 -4.54
CA PRO A 46 -8.39 -2.02 -3.59
C PRO A 46 -9.03 -2.15 -2.21
N VAL A 47 -10.33 -2.49 -2.17
CA VAL A 47 -11.06 -2.67 -0.91
C VAL A 47 -10.63 -3.95 -0.22
N MET A 48 -10.39 -5.03 -0.98
CA MET A 48 -9.83 -6.28 -0.45
C MET A 48 -8.46 -6.05 0.19
N ALA A 49 -7.56 -5.30 -0.46
CA ALA A 49 -6.26 -4.96 0.08
C ALA A 49 -6.36 -4.19 1.42
N LEU A 50 -7.24 -3.19 1.52
CA LEU A 50 -7.45 -2.45 2.77
C LEU A 50 -8.01 -3.35 3.89
N ARG A 51 -8.91 -4.28 3.56
CA ARG A 51 -9.42 -5.27 4.53
C ARG A 51 -8.32 -6.20 5.02
N GLU A 52 -7.44 -6.66 4.14
CA GLU A 52 -6.30 -7.48 4.53
C GLU A 52 -5.32 -6.72 5.45
N VAL A 53 -5.19 -5.40 5.29
CA VAL A 53 -4.42 -4.55 6.21
C VAL A 53 -5.12 -4.42 7.56
N ALA A 54 -6.43 -4.12 7.58
CA ALA A 54 -7.22 -4.02 8.81
C ALA A 54 -7.21 -5.34 9.61
N ASP A 55 -7.32 -6.49 8.93
CA ASP A 55 -7.27 -7.82 9.54
C ASP A 55 -5.84 -8.31 9.86
N LYS A 56 -4.83 -7.43 9.75
CA LYS A 56 -3.41 -7.70 10.03
C LYS A 56 -2.81 -8.85 9.21
N LYS A 57 -3.39 -9.16 8.04
CA LYS A 57 -2.89 -10.18 7.10
C LYS A 57 -1.82 -9.63 6.17
N VAL A 58 -1.83 -8.32 5.92
CA VAL A 58 -0.85 -7.62 5.09
C VAL A 58 -0.26 -6.46 5.90
N TYR A 59 1.06 -6.47 6.06
CA TYR A 59 1.83 -5.51 6.85
C TYR A 59 3.23 -5.35 6.26
N PHE A 60 3.96 -4.33 6.71
CA PHE A 60 5.36 -4.15 6.33
C PHE A 60 6.25 -5.13 7.09
N ASP A 61 7.20 -5.74 6.38
CA ASP A 61 8.23 -6.63 6.93
C ASP A 61 9.36 -5.88 7.65
N ARG A 62 9.35 -4.54 7.58
CA ARG A 62 10.35 -3.64 8.13
C ARG A 62 9.69 -2.35 8.65
N PRO A 63 10.42 -1.50 9.40
CA PRO A 63 9.89 -0.22 9.85
C PRO A 63 9.39 0.65 8.69
N VAL A 64 8.30 1.37 8.93
CA VAL A 64 7.66 2.24 7.92
C VAL A 64 8.61 3.32 7.44
N ASN A 65 9.41 3.90 8.33
CA ASN A 65 10.35 4.97 7.99
C ASN A 65 11.36 4.50 6.93
N ASP A 66 11.94 3.32 7.09
CA ASP A 66 12.87 2.74 6.11
C ASP A 66 12.26 2.55 4.72
N VAL A 67 10.96 2.24 4.65
CA VAL A 67 10.23 2.11 3.38
C VAL A 67 10.04 3.48 2.75
N LEU A 68 9.64 4.47 3.55
CA LEU A 68 9.40 5.82 3.09
C LEU A 68 10.68 6.49 2.62
N ASP A 69 11.78 6.38 3.37
CA ASP A 69 13.08 6.95 3.02
C ASP A 69 13.54 6.43 1.65
N LYS A 70 13.49 5.10 1.43
CA LYS A 70 13.82 4.50 0.13
C LYS A 70 12.91 5.01 -0.99
N THR A 71 11.62 5.12 -0.73
CA THR A 71 10.64 5.57 -1.74
C THR A 71 10.89 7.03 -2.11
N VAL A 72 11.13 7.90 -1.12
CA VAL A 72 11.43 9.32 -1.33
C VAL A 72 12.74 9.49 -2.07
N SER A 73 13.81 8.80 -1.67
CA SER A 73 15.09 8.85 -2.39
C SER A 73 14.96 8.39 -3.84
N GLN A 74 14.17 7.34 -4.12
CA GLN A 74 13.91 6.90 -5.48
C GLN A 74 13.18 7.97 -6.29
N LEU A 75 12.12 8.56 -5.73
CA LEU A 75 11.36 9.62 -6.41
C LEU A 75 12.21 10.87 -6.69
N GLN A 76 13.12 11.21 -5.77
CA GLN A 76 14.07 12.30 -5.96
C GLN A 76 15.05 12.00 -7.11
N ALA A 77 15.62 10.80 -7.14
CA ALA A 77 16.51 10.38 -8.22
C ALA A 77 15.80 10.34 -9.59
N ASP A 78 14.56 9.83 -9.62
CA ASP A 78 13.74 9.80 -10.84
C ASP A 78 13.44 11.22 -11.34
N PHE A 79 13.14 12.15 -10.42
CA PHE A 79 12.94 13.56 -10.74
C PHE A 79 14.22 14.18 -11.31
N GLU A 80 15.36 14.00 -10.64
CA GLU A 80 16.65 14.52 -11.11
C GLU A 80 17.03 13.97 -12.48
N ALA A 81 16.82 12.68 -12.74
CA ALA A 81 17.13 12.05 -14.04
C ALA A 81 16.30 12.64 -15.19
N LEU A 82 15.03 12.96 -14.95
CA LEU A 82 14.16 13.59 -15.96
C LEU A 82 14.63 15.00 -16.30
N HIS A 83 15.03 15.79 -15.30
CA HIS A 83 15.43 17.19 -15.47
C HIS A 83 16.91 17.36 -15.86
N ALA A 84 17.74 16.34 -15.67
CA ALA A 84 19.11 16.31 -16.18
C ALA A 84 19.19 16.22 -17.72
N SER A 85 18.12 15.79 -18.39
CA SER A 85 18.04 15.74 -19.86
C SER A 85 17.63 17.08 -20.52
N GLU A 86 17.26 18.09 -19.73
CA GLU A 86 16.81 19.40 -20.21
C GLU A 86 17.95 20.44 -20.33
N TYR A 87 19.20 20.06 -20.06
CA TYR A 87 20.40 20.90 -20.24
C TYR A 87 21.50 20.19 -21.04
#